data_AF-B8LWU3-F1
#
_entry.id   AF-B8LWU3-F1
#
_cell.length_a   1.000
_cell.length_b   1.000
_cell.length_c   1.000
_cell.angle_alpha   90.00
_cell.angle_beta   90.00
_cell.angle_gamma   90.00
#
_symmetry.space_group_name_H-M   'P 1'
#
loop_
_entity.id
_entity.type
_entity.pdbx_description
1 polymer ?
#
loop_
_entity_poly.entity_id
_entity_poly.type
_entity_poly.pdbx_seq_one_letter_code
_entity_poly.pdbx_strand_id
1 'polypeptide(L)'
;MHRLPRVSPDVSIQYKQWTIPKGVPVGMSAYLMHMDGDIYKDPSKFMPERWLDSKPLLDRNYVPFSRGSRKCLGINLAYAELYLVLAVLFRPGA
;
A
#
# COMPACT_ATOMS: atom_id res chain seq x y z
N MET A 1 9.44 -8.96 -4.20
CA MET A 1 8.15 -8.71 -3.49
C MET A 1 7.26 -9.92 -3.63
N HIS A 2 7.07 -10.71 -2.56
CA HIS A 2 6.14 -11.83 -2.60
C HIS A 2 4.71 -11.26 -2.58
N ARG A 3 3.92 -11.55 -3.60
CA ARG A 3 2.50 -11.17 -3.62
C ARG A 3 1.81 -11.94 -2.50
N LEU A 4 0.99 -11.28 -1.70
CA LEU A 4 0.15 -11.92 -0.68
C LEU A 4 -1.20 -12.24 -1.35
N PRO A 5 -1.39 -13.44 -1.95
CA PRO A 5 -2.63 -13.74 -2.63
C PRO A 5 -3.80 -13.77 -1.64
N ARG A 6 -4.98 -13.48 -2.17
CA ARG A 6 -6.28 -13.67 -1.54
C ARG A 6 -7.04 -14.66 -2.40
N VAL A 7 -7.70 -15.59 -1.75
CA VAL A 7 -8.53 -16.59 -2.41
C VAL A 7 -9.93 -16.45 -1.83
N SER A 8 -10.93 -16.35 -2.69
CA SER A 8 -12.32 -16.55 -2.28
C SER A 8 -12.64 -18.03 -2.42
N PRO A 9 -12.76 -18.79 -1.32
CA PRO A 9 -12.89 -20.24 -1.39
C PRO A 9 -14.27 -20.69 -1.88
N ASP A 10 -15.32 -19.98 -1.46
CA ASP A 10 -16.69 -20.47 -1.59
C ASP A 10 -17.49 -19.75 -2.68
N VAL A 11 -17.15 -18.48 -2.96
CA VAL A 11 -17.91 -17.62 -3.88
C VAL A 11 -17.03 -17.10 -5.01
N SER A 12 -17.57 -17.04 -6.22
CA SER A 12 -16.93 -16.35 -7.34
C SER A 12 -16.94 -14.84 -7.09
N ILE A 13 -15.87 -14.15 -7.49
CA ILE A 13 -15.74 -12.70 -7.34
C ILE A 13 -16.19 -12.04 -8.65
N GLN A 14 -17.20 -11.18 -8.60
CA GLN A 14 -17.58 -10.35 -9.74
C GLN A 14 -16.80 -9.03 -9.71
N TYR A 15 -16.10 -8.71 -10.79
CA TYR A 15 -15.42 -7.43 -11.00
C TYR A 15 -15.82 -6.82 -12.35
N LYS A 16 -16.70 -5.82 -12.31
CA LYS A 16 -17.30 -5.22 -13.51
C LYS A 16 -17.94 -6.32 -14.38
N GLN A 17 -17.51 -6.49 -15.63
CA GLN A 17 -17.97 -7.56 -16.53
C GLN A 17 -17.29 -8.91 -16.31
N TRP A 18 -16.26 -8.98 -15.47
CA TRP A 18 -15.45 -10.18 -15.27
C TRP A 18 -15.93 -11.00 -14.09
N THR A 19 -15.98 -12.32 -14.26
CA THR A 19 -16.21 -13.27 -13.18
C THR A 19 -14.92 -14.03 -12.90
N ILE A 20 -14.39 -13.89 -11.69
CA ILE A 20 -13.23 -14.65 -11.20
C ILE A 20 -13.79 -15.87 -10.44
N PRO A 21 -13.54 -17.11 -10.90
CA PRO A 21 -14.04 -18.30 -10.24
C PRO A 21 -13.56 -18.43 -8.79
N LYS A 22 -14.37 -19.09 -7.95
CA LYS A 22 -13.95 -19.48 -6.60
C LYS A 22 -12.67 -20.33 -6.65
N GLY A 23 -11.84 -20.21 -5.62
CA GLY A 23 -10.55 -20.90 -5.53
C GLY A 23 -9.39 -20.26 -6.33
N VAL A 24 -9.66 -19.27 -7.19
CA VAL A 24 -8.61 -18.58 -7.94
C VAL A 24 -7.86 -17.59 -7.05
N PRO A 25 -6.52 -17.68 -6.93
CA PRO A 25 -5.72 -16.69 -6.21
C PRO A 25 -5.68 -15.34 -6.93
N VAL A 26 -6.04 -14.28 -6.22
CA VAL A 26 -5.96 -12.89 -6.68
C VAL A 26 -4.96 -12.14 -5.81
N GLY A 27 -4.02 -11.44 -6.42
CA GLY A 27 -2.99 -10.68 -5.71
C GLY A 27 -2.83 -9.27 -6.26
N MET A 28 -2.38 -8.36 -5.41
CA MET A 28 -1.93 -7.03 -5.79
C MET A 28 -0.41 -6.93 -5.62
N SER A 29 0.21 -6.01 -6.35
CA SER A 29 1.62 -5.64 -6.17
C SER A 29 1.68 -4.21 -5.69
N ALA A 30 2.10 -3.98 -4.43
CA ALA A 30 2.25 -2.61 -3.94
C ALA A 30 3.32 -1.86 -4.75
N TYR A 31 4.35 -2.55 -5.22
CA TYR A 31 5.33 -1.96 -6.15
C TYR A 31 4.65 -1.42 -7.42
N LEU A 32 3.81 -2.21 -8.10
CA LEU A 32 3.14 -1.73 -9.32
C LEU A 32 2.19 -0.57 -9.01
N MET A 33 1.50 -0.60 -7.87
CA MET A 33 0.60 0.48 -7.47
C MET A 33 1.34 1.76 -7.13
N HIS A 34 2.47 1.67 -6.40
CA HIS A 34 3.29 2.83 -6.03
C HIS A 34 4.11 3.37 -7.20
N MET A 35 4.29 2.57 -8.25
CA MET A 35 4.97 2.96 -9.49
C MET A 35 4.02 3.43 -10.60
N ASP A 36 2.72 3.53 -10.32
CA ASP A 36 1.72 4.00 -11.27
C ASP A 36 1.88 5.51 -11.53
N GLY A 37 2.27 5.87 -12.75
CA GLY A 37 2.51 7.26 -13.17
C GLY A 37 1.25 8.12 -13.23
N ASP A 38 0.06 7.52 -13.35
CA ASP A 38 -1.21 8.24 -13.36
C ASP A 38 -1.60 8.71 -11.95
N ILE A 39 -1.05 8.04 -10.93
CA ILE A 39 -1.28 8.35 -9.51
C ILE A 39 -0.11 9.14 -8.92
N TYR A 40 1.11 8.68 -9.21
CA TYR A 40 2.36 9.20 -8.66
C TYR A 40 3.17 9.82 -9.81
N LYS A 41 3.09 11.14 -9.97
CA LYS A 41 3.99 11.87 -10.89
C LYS A 41 5.45 11.54 -10.55
N ASP A 42 6.27 11.24 -11.56
CA ASP A 42 7.67 10.84 -11.39
C ASP A 42 7.85 9.77 -10.29
N PRO A 43 7.24 8.57 -10.42
CA PRO A 43 7.11 7.62 -9.30
C PRO A 43 8.45 7.05 -8.83
N SER A 44 9.47 7.06 -9.68
CA SER A 44 10.83 6.62 -9.35
C SER A 44 11.65 7.64 -8.55
N LYS A 45 11.19 8.89 -8.43
CA LYS A 45 11.91 9.94 -7.70
C LYS A 45 11.45 9.98 -6.25
N PHE A 46 12.41 10.06 -5.32
CA PHE A 46 12.15 10.38 -3.94
C PHE A 46 11.73 11.86 -3.82
N MET A 47 10.43 12.10 -3.61
CA MET A 47 9.84 13.44 -3.53
C MET A 47 8.90 13.53 -2.31
N PRO A 48 9.43 13.81 -1.10
CA PRO A 48 8.64 13.93 0.12
C PRO A 48 7.53 14.98 0.04
N GLU A 49 7.76 16.05 -0.71
CA GLU A 49 6.86 17.20 -0.85
C GLU A 49 5.51 16.81 -1.45
N ARG A 50 5.42 15.67 -2.14
CA ARG A 50 4.15 15.17 -2.71
C ARG A 50 3.08 14.89 -1.65
N TRP A 51 3.49 14.75 -0.39
CA TRP A 51 2.64 14.41 0.75
C TRP A 51 2.23 15.64 1.59
N LEU A 52 2.68 16.84 1.24
CA LEU A 52 2.37 18.06 2.00
C LEU A 52 0.91 18.50 1.83
N ASP A 53 0.31 18.23 0.66
CA ASP A 53 -1.09 18.51 0.39
C ASP A 53 -1.95 17.25 0.53
N SER A 54 -3.18 17.39 1.02
CA SER A 54 -4.14 16.30 0.97
C SER A 54 -4.56 16.02 -0.47
N LYS A 55 -4.30 14.81 -0.95
CA LYS A 55 -4.72 14.34 -2.27
C LYS A 55 -5.42 13.01 -2.12
N PRO A 56 -6.77 12.97 -2.15
CA PRO A 56 -7.54 11.74 -1.92
C PRO A 56 -7.13 10.56 -2.80
N LEU A 57 -6.66 10.85 -4.02
CA LEU A 57 -6.18 9.83 -4.96
C LEU A 57 -4.85 9.19 -4.51
N LEU A 58 -3.90 9.98 -3.98
CA LEU A 58 -2.64 9.46 -3.44
C LEU A 58 -2.92 8.61 -2.20
N ASP A 59 -3.70 9.13 -1.27
CA ASP A 59 -4.06 8.43 -0.02
C ASP A 59 -4.77 7.11 -0.30
N ARG A 60 -5.63 7.08 -1.32
CA ARG A 60 -6.34 5.86 -1.69
C ARG A 60 -5.40 4.77 -2.20
N ASN A 61 -4.38 5.15 -2.95
CA ASN A 61 -3.46 4.23 -3.61
C ASN A 61 -2.19 3.96 -2.79
N TYR A 62 -1.99 4.67 -1.68
CA TYR A 62 -0.90 4.42 -0.76
C TYR A 62 -1.15 3.17 0.09
N VAL A 63 -0.65 2.03 -0.38
CA VAL A 63 -0.87 0.70 0.21
C VAL A 63 0.41 -0.04 0.65
N PRO A 64 1.37 0.61 1.36
CA PRO A 64 2.61 -0.05 1.81
C PRO A 64 2.36 -1.25 2.74
N PHE A 65 1.23 -1.23 3.44
CA PHE A 65 0.83 -2.26 4.40
C PHE A 65 -0.37 -3.09 3.91
N SER A 66 -0.58 -3.16 2.58
CA SER A 66 -1.81 -3.69 1.96
C SER A 66 -3.07 -2.92 2.42
N ARG A 67 -4.25 -3.39 2.04
CA ARG A 67 -5.55 -2.77 2.38
C ARG A 67 -6.63 -3.82 2.57
N GLY A 68 -7.71 -3.43 3.26
CA GLY A 68 -8.88 -4.30 3.52
C GLY A 68 -8.72 -5.16 4.77
N SER A 69 -9.52 -6.23 4.85
CA SER A 69 -9.64 -7.12 6.03
C SER A 69 -8.41 -7.97 6.34
N ARG A 70 -7.39 -7.91 5.48
CA ARG A 70 -6.11 -8.61 5.61
C ARG A 70 -4.93 -7.66 5.41
N LYS A 71 -5.11 -6.37 5.75
CA LYS A 71 -4.02 -5.41 5.86
C LYS A 71 -3.08 -5.80 7.00
N CYS A 72 -1.85 -5.27 7.00
CA CYS A 72 -0.87 -5.55 8.04
C CYS A 72 -1.46 -5.35 9.44
N LEU A 73 -1.37 -6.39 10.28
CA LEU A 73 -1.82 -6.34 11.67
C LEU A 73 -0.97 -5.35 12.48
N GLY A 74 0.33 -5.31 12.22
CA GLY A 74 1.31 -4.45 12.90
C GLY A 74 1.42 -3.03 12.35
N ILE A 75 0.46 -2.54 11.56
CA ILE A 75 0.57 -1.21 10.91
C ILE A 75 0.81 -0.07 11.90
N ASN A 76 0.14 -0.09 13.06
CA ASN A 76 0.29 0.96 14.06
C ASN A 76 1.67 0.92 14.74
N LEU A 77 2.17 -0.29 15.03
CA LEU A 77 3.51 -0.48 15.58
C LEU A 77 4.57 -0.01 14.58
N ALA A 78 4.44 -0.41 13.31
CA ALA A 78 5.38 -0.01 12.26
C ALA A 78 5.45 1.52 12.12
N TYR A 79 4.32 2.22 12.16
CA TYR A 79 4.34 3.69 12.14
C TYR A 79 4.97 4.30 13.39
N ALA A 80 4.68 3.76 14.58
CA ALA A 80 5.30 4.22 15.82
C ALA A 80 6.83 4.05 15.76
N GLU A 81 7.31 2.89 15.32
CA GLU A 81 8.74 2.63 15.15
C GLU A 81 9.38 3.55 14.11
N LEU A 82 8.77 3.73 12.94
CA LEU A 82 9.28 4.65 11.90
C LEU A 82 9.43 6.08 12.43
N TYR A 83 8.43 6.58 13.17
CA TYR A 83 8.50 7.93 13.74
C TYR A 83 9.55 8.04 14.84
N LEU A 84 9.66 7.05 15.73
CA LEU A 84 10.67 7.04 16.78
C LEU A 84 12.08 6.96 16.20
N VAL A 85 12.31 6.11 15.20
CA VAL A 85 13.60 5.99 14.53
C VAL A 85 14.00 7.31 13.86
N LEU A 86 13.09 7.96 13.12
CA LEU A 86 13.37 9.25 12.51
C LEU A 86 13.64 10.33 13.57
N ALA A 87 12.85 10.38 14.65
CA ALA A 87 13.06 11.34 15.73
C ALA A 87 14.41 11.16 16.42
N VAL A 88 14.86 9.92 16.64
CA VAL A 88 16.18 9.62 17.22
C VAL A 88 17.29 9.97 16.24
N LEU A 89 17.17 9.58 14.97
CA LEU A 89 18.18 9.81 13.94
C LEU A 89 18.46 11.30 13.70
N PHE A 90 17.42 12.13 13.77
CA PHE A 90 17.51 13.59 13.55
C PHE A 90 17.48 14.40 14.85
N ARG A 91 17.68 13.76 16.00
CA ARG A 91 17.72 14.45 17.29
C ARG A 91 18.95 15.38 17.34
N PRO A 92 18.79 16.67 17.67
CA PRO A 92 19.92 17.57 17.87
C PRO A 92 20.81 17.10 19.04
N GLY A 93 22.12 17.00 18.79
CA GLY A 93 23.12 16.68 19.83
C GLY A 93 23.25 15.20 20.19
N ALA A 94 22.74 14.30 19.33
CA ALA A 94 23.11 12.88 19.34
C ALA A 94 24.46 12.65 18.64
#